data_AF-A0A968Z9F0-F1
#
_entry.id   AF-A0A968Z9F0-F1
#
_cell.length_a   1.000
_cell.length_b   1.000
_cell.length_c   1.000
_cell.angle_alpha   90.00
_cell.angle_beta   90.00
_cell.angle_gamma   90.00
#
_symmetry.space_group_name_H-M   'P 1'
#
loop_
_entity.id
_entity.type
_entity.pdbx_description
1 polymer ?
#
loop_
_entity_poly.entity_id
_entity_poly.type
_entity_poly.pdbx_seq_one_letter_code
_entity_poly.pdbx_strand_id
1 'polypeptide(L)'
;MVVAMAYLAYHHLIPAKLIYKHIEDHGWLYFGLTVIFDVLFFDLWFYLSHRFWLHSRFGYRHIHIVHHRSVDPTPFARNSVHPVEGFFNGLFHILPVFIMPHHPAAILVSTQIKGLVGVLGHLGYETFWSGFSRHWLGKYIVTPVHHHLHHSKNVRTNFSFLINYDQIFDTLSPDYHRIFEETVQRGKRAAAAELEGQPAPALAATSHVHPAAQSAGDRQSA
;
A
#
# COMPACT_ATOMS: atom_id res chain seq x y z
N MET A 1 11.25 10.67 -9.72
CA MET A 1 11.58 11.31 -8.43
C MET A 1 12.38 10.38 -7.50
N VAL A 2 11.84 9.22 -7.10
CA VAL A 2 12.50 8.30 -6.14
C VAL A 2 13.90 7.84 -6.57
N VAL A 3 14.07 7.38 -7.81
CA VAL A 3 15.39 6.94 -8.33
C VAL A 3 16.41 8.07 -8.33
N ALA A 4 15.99 9.29 -8.69
CA ALA A 4 16.87 10.46 -8.69
C ALA A 4 17.28 10.88 -7.26
N MET A 5 16.36 10.83 -6.30
CA MET A 5 16.68 11.12 -4.89
C MET A 5 17.61 10.08 -4.29
N ALA A 6 17.36 8.79 -4.54
CA ALA A 6 18.24 7.71 -4.09
C ALA A 6 19.64 7.84 -4.70
N TYR A 7 19.73 8.18 -5.99
CA TYR A 7 20.99 8.44 -6.68
C TYR A 7 21.75 9.63 -6.09
N LEU A 8 21.08 10.77 -5.86
CA LEU A 8 21.72 11.95 -5.27
C LEU A 8 22.18 11.69 -3.83
N ALA A 9 21.37 11.01 -3.03
CA ALA A 9 21.76 10.62 -1.67
C ALA A 9 22.96 9.66 -1.68
N TYR A 10 22.95 8.69 -2.58
CA TYR A 10 24.06 7.76 -2.79
C TYR A 10 25.37 8.47 -3.12
N HIS A 11 25.34 9.48 -4.01
CA HIS A 11 26.55 10.17 -4.45
C HIS A 11 27.03 11.30 -3.52
N HIS A 12 26.14 11.91 -2.73
CA HIS A 12 26.45 13.14 -1.99
C HIS A 12 26.21 13.08 -0.48
N LEU A 13 25.42 12.13 0.03
CA LEU A 13 25.02 12.09 1.44
C LEU A 13 25.49 10.83 2.16
N ILE A 14 25.59 9.71 1.45
CA ILE A 14 25.94 8.42 2.04
C ILE A 14 27.47 8.27 2.08
N PRO A 15 28.08 8.05 3.27
CA PRO A 15 29.49 7.74 3.37
C PRO A 15 29.85 6.51 2.54
N ALA A 16 30.88 6.60 1.70
CA ALA A 16 31.29 5.51 0.81
C ALA A 16 31.56 4.18 1.54
N LYS A 17 31.96 4.22 2.82
CA LYS A 17 32.17 3.03 3.67
C LYS A 17 30.89 2.24 3.97
N LEU A 18 29.71 2.84 3.82
CA LEU A 18 28.42 2.19 4.02
C LEU A 18 27.88 1.59 2.73
N ILE A 19 28.62 1.70 1.63
CA ILE A 19 28.27 1.11 0.35
C ILE A 19 29.39 0.16 -0.06
N TYR A 20 29.05 -1.12 -0.17
CA TYR A 20 29.95 -2.11 -0.75
C TYR A 20 29.56 -2.41 -2.20
N LYS A 21 30.56 -2.77 -3.03
CA LYS A 21 30.40 -2.88 -4.49
C LYS A 21 30.25 -4.32 -4.98
N HIS A 22 30.75 -5.28 -4.20
CA HIS A 22 30.72 -6.69 -4.54
C HIS A 22 29.94 -7.44 -3.47
N ILE A 23 28.95 -8.25 -3.88
CA ILE A 23 28.12 -8.99 -2.92
C ILE A 23 28.97 -9.92 -2.06
N GLU A 24 30.07 -10.40 -2.62
CA GLU A 24 31.07 -11.26 -1.99
C GLU A 24 31.75 -10.61 -0.77
N ASP A 25 31.80 -9.27 -0.69
CA ASP A 25 32.42 -8.55 0.44
C ASP A 25 31.72 -8.86 1.78
N HIS A 26 30.41 -9.15 1.74
CA HIS A 26 29.58 -9.49 2.91
C HIS A 26 28.83 -10.82 2.76
N GLY A 27 28.83 -11.40 1.55
CA GLY A 27 28.16 -12.65 1.20
C GLY A 27 26.69 -12.51 0.79
N TRP A 28 26.22 -13.49 0.03
CA TRP A 28 24.84 -13.54 -0.49
C TRP A 28 23.76 -13.60 0.58
N LEU A 29 24.04 -14.24 1.73
CA LEU A 29 23.10 -14.29 2.85
C LEU A 29 22.87 -12.89 3.43
N TYR A 30 23.94 -12.12 3.64
CA TYR A 30 23.85 -10.76 4.13
C TYR A 30 23.06 -9.88 3.15
N PHE A 31 23.33 -10.01 1.86
CA PHE A 31 22.57 -9.33 0.80
C PHE A 31 21.07 -9.65 0.88
N GLY A 32 20.70 -10.94 0.97
CA GLY A 32 19.30 -11.36 1.09
C GLY A 32 18.62 -10.82 2.35
N LEU A 33 19.31 -10.86 3.50
CA LEU A 33 18.80 -10.30 4.76
C LEU A 33 18.65 -8.78 4.69
N THR A 34 19.54 -8.08 4.00
CA THR A 34 19.44 -6.63 3.77
C THR A 34 18.18 -6.29 2.97
N VAL A 35 17.87 -7.06 1.91
CA VAL A 35 16.64 -6.87 1.13
C VAL A 35 15.40 -7.11 1.98
N ILE A 36 15.38 -8.17 2.78
CA ILE A 36 14.25 -8.46 3.69
C ILE A 36 14.10 -7.33 4.72
N PHE A 37 15.20 -6.89 5.32
CA PHE A 37 15.22 -5.77 6.25
C PHE A 37 14.64 -4.51 5.63
N ASP A 38 15.06 -4.13 4.42
CA ASP A 38 14.54 -2.97 3.71
C ASP A 38 13.03 -3.02 3.45
N VAL A 39 12.50 -4.20 3.15
CA VAL A 39 11.06 -4.39 2.91
C VAL A 39 10.30 -4.24 4.22
N LEU A 40 10.74 -4.91 5.29
CA LEU A 40 10.08 -4.87 6.59
C LEU A 40 10.20 -3.51 7.28
N PHE A 41 11.35 -2.85 7.14
CA PHE A 41 11.57 -1.51 7.66
C PHE A 41 10.65 -0.51 6.97
N PHE A 42 10.50 -0.59 5.65
CA PHE A 42 9.52 0.24 4.93
C PHE A 42 8.10 -0.06 5.37
N ASP A 43 7.74 -1.34 5.49
CA ASP A 43 6.38 -1.76 5.83
C ASP A 43 5.95 -1.19 7.19
N LEU A 44 6.81 -1.31 8.20
CA LEU A 44 6.58 -0.72 9.52
C LEU A 44 6.55 0.82 9.46
N TRP A 45 7.52 1.43 8.77
CA TRP A 45 7.56 2.89 8.59
C TRP A 45 6.29 3.41 7.94
N PHE A 46 5.85 2.77 6.86
CA PHE A 46 4.64 3.11 6.14
C PHE A 46 3.45 3.02 7.07
N TYR A 47 3.21 1.88 7.74
CA TYR A 47 2.08 1.72 8.65
C TYR A 47 2.03 2.82 9.73
N LEU A 48 3.15 3.09 10.39
CA LEU A 48 3.23 4.11 11.44
C LEU A 48 2.97 5.52 10.88
N SER A 49 3.65 5.87 9.79
CA SER A 49 3.48 7.18 9.14
C SER A 49 2.07 7.36 8.59
N HIS A 50 1.49 6.31 8.03
CA HIS A 50 0.17 6.32 7.44
C HIS A 50 -0.87 6.57 8.53
N ARG A 51 -0.86 5.75 9.57
CA ARG A 51 -1.80 5.86 10.70
C ARG A 51 -1.65 7.16 11.49
N PHE A 52 -0.43 7.52 11.91
CA PHE A 52 -0.23 8.58 12.90
C PHE A 52 0.06 9.95 12.29
N TRP A 53 0.71 10.02 11.14
CA TRP A 53 1.08 11.28 10.49
C TRP A 53 0.11 11.65 9.37
N LEU A 54 -0.04 10.79 8.35
CA LEU A 54 -0.91 11.03 7.19
C LEU A 54 -2.38 11.10 7.58
N HIS A 55 -2.84 10.28 8.53
CA HIS A 55 -4.21 10.35 9.05
C HIS A 55 -4.38 11.23 10.30
N SER A 56 -3.38 12.04 10.64
CA SER A 56 -3.58 13.16 11.57
C SER A 56 -4.51 14.21 10.96
N ARG A 57 -5.16 15.04 11.79
CA ARG A 57 -6.06 16.10 11.32
C ARG A 57 -5.40 17.02 10.28
N PHE A 58 -4.12 17.34 10.46
CA PHE A 58 -3.38 18.18 9.54
C PHE A 58 -2.92 17.40 8.30
N GLY A 59 -2.29 16.24 8.50
CA GLY A 59 -1.74 15.42 7.42
C GLY A 59 -2.83 14.99 6.44
N TYR A 60 -3.99 14.58 6.93
CA TYR A 60 -5.05 14.09 6.07
C TYR A 60 -5.58 15.21 5.19
N ARG A 61 -5.97 16.33 5.83
CA ARG A 61 -6.65 17.44 5.15
C ARG A 61 -5.80 18.13 4.08
N HIS A 62 -4.47 18.16 4.21
CA HIS A 62 -3.60 18.94 3.33
C HIS A 62 -2.70 18.09 2.45
N ILE A 63 -2.36 16.87 2.87
CA ILE A 63 -1.36 16.04 2.19
C ILE A 63 -2.06 14.79 1.65
N HIS A 64 -2.57 13.95 2.55
CA HIS A 64 -3.03 12.61 2.17
C HIS A 64 -4.37 12.60 1.42
N ILE A 65 -5.18 13.66 1.56
CA ILE A 65 -6.44 13.79 0.81
C ILE A 65 -6.23 13.71 -0.70
N VAL A 66 -5.06 14.13 -1.22
CA VAL A 66 -4.75 14.04 -2.66
C VAL A 66 -4.80 12.59 -3.12
N HIS A 67 -4.24 11.68 -2.33
CA HIS A 67 -4.26 10.25 -2.58
C HIS A 67 -5.67 9.65 -2.43
N HIS A 68 -6.39 10.07 -1.38
CA HIS A 68 -7.76 9.61 -1.08
C HIS A 68 -8.85 10.11 -2.03
N ARG A 69 -8.55 11.05 -2.93
CA ARG A 69 -9.51 11.47 -3.98
C ARG A 69 -9.89 10.33 -4.92
N SER A 70 -9.02 9.33 -5.09
CA SER A 70 -9.36 8.10 -5.81
C SER A 70 -10.01 7.12 -4.85
N VAL A 71 -11.34 7.17 -4.77
CA VAL A 71 -12.14 6.27 -3.93
C VAL A 71 -12.11 4.84 -4.45
N ASP A 72 -11.94 4.68 -5.77
CA ASP A 72 -11.61 3.41 -6.42
C ASP A 72 -10.15 3.47 -6.87
N PRO A 73 -9.19 3.02 -6.04
CA PRO A 73 -7.78 3.08 -6.39
C PRO A 73 -7.49 2.13 -7.56
N THR A 74 -6.93 2.71 -8.63
CA THR A 74 -6.33 1.94 -9.73
C THR A 74 -4.82 1.80 -9.49
N PRO A 75 -4.12 0.90 -10.21
CA PRO A 75 -2.66 0.82 -10.14
C PRO A 75 -1.94 2.15 -10.36
N PHE A 76 -2.54 3.05 -11.14
CA PHE A 76 -2.02 4.39 -11.40
C PHE A 76 -2.25 5.35 -10.22
N ALA A 77 -3.37 5.19 -9.49
CA ALA A 77 -3.68 6.00 -8.30
C ALA A 77 -2.64 5.86 -7.19
N ARG A 78 -1.92 4.74 -7.14
CA ARG A 78 -0.78 4.52 -6.23
C ARG A 78 0.24 5.66 -6.26
N ASN A 79 0.52 6.22 -7.44
CA ASN A 79 1.53 7.27 -7.61
C ASN A 79 0.94 8.69 -7.53
N SER A 80 -0.38 8.81 -7.38
CA SER A 80 -1.10 10.09 -7.29
C SER A 80 -1.11 10.59 -5.85
N VAL A 81 0.08 10.85 -5.30
CA VAL A 81 0.28 11.35 -3.93
C VAL A 81 0.73 12.80 -3.95
N HIS A 82 0.50 13.52 -2.84
CA HIS A 82 1.05 14.87 -2.68
C HIS A 82 2.59 14.82 -2.67
N PRO A 83 3.32 15.79 -3.26
CA PRO A 83 4.78 15.76 -3.32
C PRO A 83 5.47 15.59 -1.96
N VAL A 84 4.91 16.15 -0.89
CA VAL A 84 5.42 15.98 0.49
C VAL A 84 5.30 14.53 0.97
N GLU A 85 4.20 13.85 0.67
CA GLU A 85 4.04 12.43 0.98
C GLU A 85 5.01 11.59 0.14
N GLY A 86 5.14 11.91 -1.15
CA GLY A 86 6.13 11.27 -2.03
C GLY A 86 7.57 11.46 -1.55
N PHE A 87 7.92 12.65 -1.05
CA PHE A 87 9.23 12.95 -0.47
C PHE A 87 9.46 12.17 0.82
N PHE A 88 8.48 12.14 1.72
CA PHE A 88 8.57 11.42 2.99
C PHE A 88 8.70 9.90 2.78
N ASN A 89 7.92 9.33 1.86
CA ASN A 89 8.06 7.94 1.43
C ASN A 89 9.39 7.68 0.70
N GLY A 90 9.95 8.71 0.05
CA GLY A 90 11.28 8.67 -0.55
C GLY A 90 12.40 8.55 0.48
N LEU A 91 12.26 9.20 1.65
CA LEU A 91 13.28 9.21 2.72
C LEU A 91 13.62 7.81 3.22
N PHE A 92 12.64 6.91 3.22
CA PHE A 92 12.86 5.50 3.53
C PHE A 92 13.97 4.85 2.68
N HIS A 93 14.19 5.25 1.43
CA HIS A 93 15.24 4.63 0.59
C HIS A 93 16.66 4.98 1.06
N ILE A 94 16.77 5.95 1.95
CA ILE A 94 18.05 6.54 2.39
C ILE A 94 18.35 6.11 3.83
N LEU A 95 17.36 6.09 4.72
CA LEU A 95 17.57 5.84 6.16
C LEU A 95 18.21 4.48 6.50
N PRO A 96 17.80 3.33 5.90
CA PRO A 96 18.40 2.02 6.16
C PRO A 96 19.91 1.99 5.92
N VAL A 97 20.39 2.76 4.93
CA VAL A 97 21.81 2.82 4.55
C VAL A 97 22.68 3.41 5.66
N PHE A 98 22.11 4.21 6.55
CA PHE A 98 22.82 4.75 7.71
C PHE A 98 22.88 3.78 8.91
N ILE A 99 22.12 2.68 8.87
CA ILE A 99 22.07 1.67 9.94
C ILE A 99 23.12 0.58 9.68
N MET A 100 23.30 0.17 8.42
CA MET A 100 24.18 -0.94 8.03
C MET A 100 24.72 -0.76 6.61
N PRO A 101 25.86 -1.40 6.25
CA PRO A 101 26.34 -1.41 4.87
C PRO A 101 25.31 -1.94 3.87
N HIS A 102 25.16 -1.28 2.72
CA HIS A 102 24.21 -1.65 1.68
C HIS A 102 24.89 -1.86 0.33
N HIS A 103 24.40 -2.86 -0.41
CA HIS A 103 24.67 -2.99 -1.84
C HIS A 103 23.65 -2.17 -2.64
N PRO A 104 24.05 -1.43 -3.69
CA PRO A 104 23.11 -0.69 -4.54
C PRO A 104 21.99 -1.58 -5.12
N ALA A 105 22.31 -2.83 -5.47
CA ALA A 105 21.32 -3.78 -5.97
C ALA A 105 20.30 -4.20 -4.89
N ALA A 106 20.65 -4.19 -3.60
CA ALA A 106 19.71 -4.51 -2.53
C ALA A 106 18.61 -3.44 -2.45
N ILE A 107 18.99 -2.17 -2.55
CA ILE A 107 18.07 -1.03 -2.62
C ILE A 107 17.16 -1.16 -3.83
N LEU A 108 17.72 -1.45 -5.01
CA LEU A 108 16.93 -1.62 -6.24
C LEU A 108 15.93 -2.77 -6.11
N VAL A 109 16.38 -3.97 -5.70
CA VAL A 109 15.52 -5.15 -5.55
C VAL A 109 14.41 -4.89 -4.53
N SER A 110 14.74 -4.30 -3.37
CA SER A 110 13.75 -3.99 -2.36
C SER A 110 12.72 -2.97 -2.90
N THR A 111 13.16 -1.91 -3.60
CA THR A 111 12.28 -0.95 -4.27
C THR A 111 11.32 -1.63 -5.26
N GLN A 112 11.80 -2.60 -6.06
CA GLN A 112 10.93 -3.33 -6.98
C GLN A 112 9.89 -4.19 -6.26
N ILE A 113 10.27 -4.90 -5.19
CA ILE A 113 9.35 -5.70 -4.37
C ILE A 113 8.25 -4.82 -3.79
N LYS A 114 8.61 -3.71 -3.14
CA LYS A 114 7.65 -2.73 -2.61
C LYS A 114 6.80 -2.12 -3.72
N GLY A 115 7.41 -1.85 -4.87
CA GLY A 115 6.71 -1.39 -6.07
C GLY A 115 5.57 -2.32 -6.46
N LEU A 116 5.87 -3.61 -6.54
CA LEU A 116 4.91 -4.66 -6.87
C LEU A 116 3.82 -4.79 -5.80
N VAL A 117 4.19 -4.87 -4.52
CA VAL A 117 3.22 -4.95 -3.40
C VAL A 117 2.27 -3.75 -3.42
N GLY A 118 2.80 -2.54 -3.62
CA GLY A 118 1.98 -1.33 -3.71
C GLY A 118 1.01 -1.35 -4.89
N VAL A 119 1.42 -1.88 -6.04
CA VAL A 119 0.52 -2.07 -7.19
C VAL A 119 -0.55 -3.11 -6.88
N LEU A 120 -0.18 -4.25 -6.31
CA LEU A 120 -1.11 -5.31 -5.93
C LEU A 120 -2.18 -4.79 -4.95
N GLY A 121 -1.79 -4.01 -3.94
CA GLY A 121 -2.73 -3.40 -2.99
C GLY A 121 -3.72 -2.40 -3.61
N HIS A 122 -3.40 -1.85 -4.79
CA HIS A 122 -4.26 -0.92 -5.54
C HIS A 122 -4.93 -1.58 -6.76
N LEU A 123 -4.95 -2.91 -6.80
CA LEU A 123 -5.77 -3.61 -7.79
C LEU A 123 -7.24 -3.42 -7.44
N GLY A 124 -8.04 -3.03 -8.44
CA GLY A 124 -9.50 -2.94 -8.32
C GLY A 124 -10.21 -4.30 -8.23
N TYR A 125 -9.46 -5.40 -8.08
CA TYR A 125 -9.98 -6.76 -7.93
C TYR A 125 -9.12 -7.56 -6.95
N GLU A 126 -9.73 -8.57 -6.33
CA GLU A 126 -9.07 -9.42 -5.36
C GLU A 126 -8.29 -10.55 -6.06
N THR A 127 -7.00 -10.69 -5.70
CA THR A 127 -6.09 -11.68 -6.29
C THR A 127 -6.00 -12.96 -5.48
N PHE A 128 -6.42 -12.94 -4.21
CA PHE A 128 -6.41 -14.09 -3.33
C PHE A 128 -7.69 -14.95 -3.46
N TRP A 129 -7.63 -16.17 -2.93
CA TRP A 129 -8.74 -17.12 -3.02
C TRP A 129 -9.77 -16.94 -1.90
N SER A 130 -10.94 -17.56 -2.09
CA SER A 130 -12.05 -17.56 -1.12
C SER A 130 -11.58 -18.14 0.23
N GLY A 131 -11.95 -17.48 1.33
CA GLY A 131 -11.52 -17.84 2.67
C GLY A 131 -10.10 -17.41 3.06
N PHE A 132 -9.29 -16.84 2.14
CA PHE A 132 -7.92 -16.43 2.46
C PHE A 132 -7.86 -15.44 3.63
N SER A 133 -8.76 -14.45 3.69
CA SER A 133 -8.77 -13.45 4.76
C SER A 133 -8.91 -14.05 6.18
N ARG A 134 -9.44 -15.27 6.32
CA ARG A 134 -9.59 -15.99 7.60
C ARG A 134 -8.53 -17.07 7.81
N HIS A 135 -7.79 -17.44 6.77
CA HIS A 135 -6.72 -18.41 6.82
C HIS A 135 -5.58 -17.90 7.73
N TRP A 136 -4.84 -18.82 8.37
CA TRP A 136 -3.78 -18.45 9.34
C TRP A 136 -2.76 -17.47 8.74
N LEU A 137 -2.44 -17.62 7.45
CA LEU A 137 -1.54 -16.72 6.74
C LEU A 137 -2.21 -15.40 6.34
N GLY A 138 -3.46 -15.44 5.87
CA GLY A 138 -4.18 -14.25 5.41
C GLY A 138 -4.61 -13.30 6.54
N LYS A 139 -4.40 -13.71 7.80
CA LYS A 139 -4.42 -12.81 8.96
C LYS A 139 -3.29 -11.79 8.95
N TYR A 140 -2.14 -12.16 8.39
CA TYR A 140 -0.91 -11.36 8.47
C TYR A 140 -0.52 -10.71 7.13
N ILE A 141 -1.21 -11.03 6.04
CA ILE A 141 -0.92 -10.48 4.71
C ILE A 141 -2.03 -9.50 4.31
N VAL A 142 -1.63 -8.32 3.84
CA VAL A 142 -2.53 -7.30 3.28
C VAL A 142 -3.05 -7.72 1.91
N THR A 143 -4.31 -7.41 1.64
CA THR A 143 -5.00 -7.75 0.38
C THR A 143 -5.46 -6.48 -0.35
N PRO A 144 -5.73 -6.54 -1.67
CA PRO A 144 -6.35 -5.43 -2.40
C PRO A 144 -7.62 -4.91 -1.73
N VAL A 145 -8.50 -5.81 -1.25
CA VAL A 145 -9.73 -5.41 -0.55
C VAL A 145 -9.44 -4.64 0.74
N HIS A 146 -8.38 -5.00 1.47
CA HIS A 146 -7.99 -4.30 2.70
C HIS A 146 -7.77 -2.80 2.42
N HIS A 147 -6.95 -2.49 1.42
CA HIS A 147 -6.63 -1.12 1.06
C HIS A 147 -7.77 -0.41 0.34
N HIS A 148 -8.55 -1.11 -0.49
CA HIS A 148 -9.75 -0.53 -1.08
C HIS A 148 -10.73 -0.03 0.00
N LEU A 149 -10.96 -0.81 1.06
CA LEU A 149 -11.86 -0.40 2.15
C LEU A 149 -11.35 0.82 2.94
N HIS A 150 -10.04 0.99 3.01
CA HIS A 150 -9.43 2.19 3.58
C HIS A 150 -9.85 3.45 2.79
N HIS A 151 -9.78 3.38 1.46
CA HIS A 151 -10.18 4.48 0.57
C HIS A 151 -11.69 4.70 0.51
N SER A 152 -12.47 3.63 0.40
CA SER A 152 -13.88 3.73 0.01
C SER A 152 -14.87 3.79 1.17
N LYS A 153 -14.51 3.19 2.31
CA LYS A 153 -15.47 2.96 3.39
C LYS A 153 -15.10 3.66 4.68
N ASN A 154 -13.86 3.48 5.15
CA ASN A 154 -13.43 4.08 6.40
C ASN A 154 -11.91 4.32 6.42
N VAL A 155 -11.55 5.59 6.21
CA VAL A 155 -10.16 6.08 6.25
C VAL A 155 -9.48 5.94 7.61
N ARG A 156 -10.23 5.56 8.67
CA ARG A 156 -9.68 5.32 10.02
C ARG A 156 -9.34 3.86 10.30
N THR A 157 -9.43 2.99 9.30
CA THR A 157 -9.13 1.55 9.42
C THR A 157 -8.22 1.12 8.27
N ASN A 158 -7.55 -0.02 8.39
CA ASN A 158 -6.78 -0.65 7.30
C ASN A 158 -5.59 0.20 6.80
N PHE A 159 -4.66 0.54 7.68
CA PHE A 159 -3.48 1.36 7.35
C PHE A 159 -2.29 0.56 6.80
N SER A 160 -2.34 -0.77 6.84
CA SER A 160 -1.22 -1.65 6.54
C SER A 160 -0.84 -1.69 5.06
N PHE A 161 0.42 -2.03 4.78
CA PHE A 161 0.95 -2.13 3.42
C PHE A 161 1.26 -3.57 2.99
N LEU A 162 2.09 -4.30 3.74
CA LEU A 162 2.45 -5.70 3.48
C LEU A 162 2.01 -6.61 4.63
N ILE A 163 2.58 -6.41 5.83
CA ILE A 163 2.14 -7.10 7.05
C ILE A 163 0.87 -6.42 7.55
N ASN A 164 -0.13 -7.22 7.88
CA ASN A 164 -1.40 -6.73 8.40
C ASN A 164 -1.28 -6.35 9.89
N TYR A 165 -0.66 -5.21 10.15
CA TYR A 165 -0.57 -4.60 11.47
C TYR A 165 -1.93 -4.20 12.03
N ASP A 166 -2.94 -3.98 11.19
CA ASP A 166 -4.29 -3.66 11.63
C ASP A 166 -4.97 -4.80 12.40
N GLN A 167 -4.60 -6.06 12.12
CA GLN A 167 -5.01 -7.18 12.99
C GLN A 167 -4.28 -7.20 14.33
N ILE A 168 -3.04 -6.72 14.36
CA ILE A 168 -2.19 -6.73 15.56
C ILE A 168 -2.60 -5.60 16.51
N PHE A 169 -2.93 -4.43 15.97
CA PHE A 169 -3.24 -3.21 16.72
C PHE A 169 -4.73 -2.82 16.69
N ASP A 170 -5.59 -3.77 16.33
CA ASP A 170 -7.05 -3.65 16.34
C ASP A 170 -7.58 -2.43 15.57
N THR A 171 -7.05 -2.22 14.36
CA THR A 171 -7.50 -1.18 13.41
C THR A 171 -8.03 -1.77 12.10
N LEU A 172 -8.29 -3.07 12.08
CA LEU A 172 -8.90 -3.74 10.93
C LEU A 172 -10.37 -3.34 10.80
N SER A 173 -10.83 -3.07 9.59
CA SER A 173 -12.24 -2.81 9.33
C SER A 173 -13.10 -4.01 9.74
N PRO A 174 -14.20 -3.82 10.49
CA PRO A 174 -15.08 -4.91 10.92
C PRO A 174 -15.76 -5.62 9.72
N ASP A 175 -15.87 -4.93 8.59
CA ASP A 175 -16.45 -5.46 7.37
C ASP A 175 -15.46 -6.24 6.48
N TYR A 176 -14.16 -6.24 6.83
CA TYR A 176 -13.09 -6.73 5.98
C TYR A 176 -13.34 -8.16 5.47
N HIS A 177 -13.57 -9.11 6.38
CA HIS A 177 -13.73 -10.52 5.99
C HIS A 177 -14.95 -10.77 5.12
N ARG A 178 -16.06 -10.06 5.39
CA ARG A 178 -17.30 -10.19 4.63
C ARG A 178 -17.11 -9.64 3.21
N ILE A 179 -16.58 -8.43 3.08
CA ILE A 179 -16.39 -7.77 1.78
C ILE A 179 -15.30 -8.47 0.96
N PHE A 180 -14.27 -9.01 1.60
CA PHE A 180 -13.28 -9.85 0.94
C PHE A 180 -13.95 -11.04 0.25
N GLU A 181 -14.78 -11.78 0.98
CA GLU A 181 -15.45 -12.97 0.44
C GLU A 181 -16.43 -12.59 -0.68
N GLU A 182 -17.22 -11.54 -0.50
CA GLU A 182 -18.12 -11.03 -1.54
C GLU A 182 -17.37 -10.63 -2.82
N THR A 183 -16.21 -10.00 -2.70
CA THR A 183 -15.38 -9.59 -3.84
C THR A 183 -14.84 -10.79 -4.60
N VAL A 184 -14.29 -11.79 -3.90
CA VAL A 184 -13.79 -13.02 -4.55
C VAL A 184 -14.91 -13.76 -5.29
N GLN A 185 -16.08 -13.90 -4.67
CA GLN A 185 -17.21 -14.59 -5.30
C GLN A 185 -17.75 -13.81 -6.51
N ARG A 186 -17.76 -12.48 -6.45
CA ARG A 186 -18.11 -11.63 -7.60
C ARG A 186 -17.15 -11.85 -8.76
N GLY A 187 -15.84 -11.85 -8.49
CA GLY A 187 -14.81 -12.11 -9.51
C GLY A 187 -14.99 -13.46 -10.19
N LYS A 188 -15.28 -14.52 -9.42
CA LYS A 188 -15.58 -15.86 -9.97
C LYS A 188 -16.80 -15.88 -10.88
N ARG A 189 -17.89 -15.21 -10.48
CA ARG A 189 -19.12 -15.11 -11.29
C ARG A 189 -18.88 -14.32 -12.57
N ALA A 190 -18.08 -13.25 -12.51
CA ALA A 190 -17.72 -12.47 -13.68
C ALA A 190 -16.93 -13.30 -14.70
N ALA A 191 -15.92 -14.04 -14.24
CA ALA A 191 -15.15 -14.93 -15.10
C ALA A 191 -16.01 -16.05 -15.72
N ALA A 192 -16.95 -16.62 -14.97
CA ALA A 192 -17.88 -17.64 -15.49
C ALA A 192 -18.81 -17.06 -16.57
N ALA A 193 -19.39 -15.88 -16.33
CA ALA A 193 -20.25 -15.22 -17.30
C ALA A 193 -19.50 -14.89 -18.62
N GLU A 194 -18.25 -14.44 -18.52
CA GLU A 194 -17.40 -14.18 -19.69
C GLU A 194 -17.14 -15.45 -20.51
N LEU A 195 -16.87 -16.59 -19.85
CA LEU A 195 -16.72 -17.89 -20.51
C LEU A 195 -18.00 -18.39 -21.19
N GLU A 196 -19.16 -18.02 -20.64
CA GLU A 196 -20.48 -18.36 -21.19
C GLU A 196 -20.97 -17.39 -22.27
N GLY A 197 -20.18 -16.37 -22.63
CA GLY A 197 -20.56 -15.34 -23.59
C GLY A 197 -21.69 -14.41 -23.09
N GLN A 198 -21.93 -14.39 -21.79
CA GLN A 198 -22.90 -13.52 -21.15
C GLN A 198 -22.27 -12.17 -20.78
N PRO A 199 -23.05 -11.08 -20.69
CA PRO A 199 -22.54 -9.83 -20.18
C PRO A 199 -22.00 -10.02 -18.75
N ALA A 200 -20.71 -9.78 -18.57
CA ALA A 200 -20.07 -9.95 -17.28
C ALA A 200 -20.68 -8.97 -16.26
N PRO A 201 -21.03 -9.42 -15.04
CA PRO A 201 -21.33 -8.50 -13.94
C PRO A 201 -20.15 -7.56 -13.71
N ALA A 202 -20.42 -6.28 -13.41
CA ALA A 202 -19.38 -5.27 -13.21
C ALA A 202 -18.30 -5.76 -12.23
N LEU A 203 -17.06 -5.89 -12.73
CA LEU A 203 -15.90 -6.44 -12.01
C LEU A 203 -15.44 -5.55 -10.85
N ALA A 204 -15.66 -4.25 -10.97
CA ALA A 204 -15.24 -3.29 -9.96
C ALA A 204 -16.15 -3.36 -8.73
N ALA A 205 -15.60 -3.02 -7.56
CA ALA A 205 -16.34 -2.87 -6.30
C ALA A 205 -17.41 -1.75 -6.34
N THR A 206 -17.74 -1.21 -7.52
CA THR A 206 -18.22 0.16 -7.72
C THR A 206 -19.72 0.33 -7.89
N SER A 207 -20.56 -0.71 -7.89
CA SER A 207 -21.99 -0.50 -8.16
C SER A 207 -22.88 -0.16 -6.95
N HIS A 208 -22.42 -0.23 -5.70
CA HIS A 208 -23.33 -0.14 -4.53
C HIS A 208 -22.88 0.70 -3.32
N VAL A 209 -21.97 1.66 -3.47
CA VAL A 209 -21.71 2.65 -2.40
C VAL A 209 -21.73 4.07 -2.95
N HIS A 210 -22.86 4.46 -3.56
CA HIS A 210 -23.23 5.85 -3.71
C HIS A 210 -24.51 6.09 -2.90
N PRO A 211 -24.47 6.71 -1.71
CA PRO A 211 -25.57 7.57 -1.35
C PRO A 211 -25.49 8.75 -2.31
N ALA A 212 -26.55 8.93 -3.09
CA ALA A 212 -26.77 10.15 -3.84
C ALA A 212 -26.47 11.35 -2.93
N ALA A 213 -25.62 12.26 -3.39
CA ALA A 213 -25.56 13.61 -2.85
C ALA A 213 -26.90 14.29 -3.21
N GLN A 214 -27.94 13.97 -2.45
CA GLN A 214 -29.18 14.72 -2.39
C GLN A 214 -28.95 15.92 -1.47
N SER A 215 -29.22 17.10 -2.04
CA SER A 215 -29.45 18.39 -1.38
C SER A 215 -28.39 18.89 -0.39
N ALA A 216 -27.34 19.51 -0.93
CA ALA A 216 -26.72 20.67 -0.26
C ALA A 216 -27.55 21.92 -0.59
N GLY A 217 -28.69 22.04 0.07
CA GLY A 217 -29.55 23.21 0.10
C GLY A 217 -30.17 23.28 1.48
N ASP A 218 -30.08 24.45 2.11
CA ASP A 218 -30.67 24.84 3.39
C ASP A 218 -30.06 24.32 4.70
N ARG A 219 -29.26 25.22 5.32
CA ARG A 219 -29.46 25.82 6.67
C ARG A 219 -28.13 26.47 7.12
N GLN A 220 -27.96 27.79 7.07
CA GLN A 220 -28.31 28.80 8.09
C GLN A 220 -27.86 28.48 9.53
N SER A 221 -27.01 29.38 10.05
CA SER A 221 -26.87 29.87 11.44
C SER A 221 -26.59 28.89 12.59
N ALA A 222 -25.35 28.92 13.11
CA ALA A 222 -24.97 29.24 14.50
C ALA A 222 -23.48 28.93 14.71
#